data_AF-A0A8T7EUS7-F1
#
_entry.id   AF-A0A8T7EUS7-F1
#
_cell.length_a   1.000
_cell.length_b   1.000
_cell.length_c   1.000
_cell.angle_alpha   90.00
_cell.angle_beta   90.00
_cell.angle_gamma   90.00
#
_symmetry.space_group_name_H-M   'P 1'
#
loop_
_entity.id
_entity.type
_entity.pdbx_description
1 polymer ?
#
loop_
_entity_poly.entity_id
_entity_poly.type
_entity_poly.pdbx_seq_one_letter_code
_entity_poly.pdbx_strand_id
1 'polypeptide(L)' 'MMSREGRAKAGTEYIKVWYNRQRRHSALGYLSPAEFEQLACP' A
#
# COMPACT_ATOMS: atom_id res chain seq x y z
N MET A 1 15.83 21.00 15.56
CA MET A 1 14.47 20.54 15.93
C MET A 1 13.80 20.02 14.67
N MET A 2 13.79 18.70 14.44
CA MET A 2 13.11 18.15 13.26
C MET A 2 11.60 18.27 13.50
N SER A 3 10.95 19.22 12.81
CA SER A 3 9.49 19.41 12.88
C SER A 3 8.78 18.06 12.75
N ARG A 4 7.81 17.82 13.63
CA ARG A 4 7.03 16.57 13.70
C ARG A 4 6.39 16.19 12.36
N GLU A 5 6.17 17.17 11.49
CA GLU A 5 5.59 17.03 10.14
C GLU A 5 6.51 16.31 9.13
N GLY A 6 7.83 16.42 9.25
CA GLY A 6 8.77 15.83 8.28
C GLY A 6 8.77 14.30 8.30
N ARG A 7 8.58 13.69 9.47
CA ARG A 7 8.51 12.22 9.62
C ARG A 7 7.19 11.63 9.15
N ALA A 8 6.09 12.36 9.33
CA ALA A 8 4.76 11.91 8.89
C ALA A 8 4.69 11.82 7.37
N LYS A 9 5.22 12.81 6.63
CA LYS A 9 5.25 12.81 5.16
C LYS A 9 5.97 11.59 4.59
N ALA A 10 7.18 11.28 5.08
CA ALA A 10 7.94 10.12 4.62
C ALA A 10 7.20 8.80 4.88
N GLY A 11 6.57 8.67 6.06
CA GLY A 11 5.77 7.49 6.40
C GLY A 11 4.51 7.36 5.53
N THR A 12 3.79 8.45 5.29
CA THR A 12 2.56 8.41 4.47
C THR A 12 2.83 8.06 3.02
N GLU A 13 3.93 8.53 2.44
CA GLU A 13 4.27 8.22 1.06
C GLU A 13 4.73 6.76 0.92
N TYR A 14 5.53 6.26 1.87
CA TYR A 14 5.88 4.84 1.95
C TYR A 14 4.63 3.94 2.06
N ILE A 15 3.64 4.36 2.87
CA ILE A 15 2.39 3.61 3.03
C ILE A 15 1.59 3.58 1.72
N LYS A 16 1.45 4.71 1.01
CA LYS A 16 0.69 4.80 -0.25
C LYS A 16 1.35 4.04 -1.39
N VAL A 17 2.64 4.27 -1.62
CA VAL A 17 3.35 3.79 -2.82
C VAL A 17 3.78 2.34 -2.67
N TRP A 18 4.25 1.95 -1.48
CA TRP A 18 4.91 0.66 -1.28
C TRP A 18 4.07 -0.31 -0.46
N TYR A 19 3.65 0.11 0.75
CA TYR A 19 2.97 -0.80 1.67
C TYR A 19 1.60 -1.25 1.18
N ASN A 20 0.73 -0.33 0.74
CA ASN A 20 -0.60 -0.67 0.23
C ASN A 20 -0.56 -1.55 -1.03
N ARG A 21 0.50 -1.44 -1.84
CA ARG A 21 0.66 -2.24 -3.06
C ARG A 21 1.05 -3.69 -2.78
N GLN A 22 1.73 -3.95 -1.67
CA GLN A 22 2.13 -5.30 -1.25
C GLN A 22 1.22 -5.91 -0.18
N ARG A 23 0.34 -5.10 0.42
CA ARG A 23 -0.55 -5.56 1.47
C ARG A 23 -1.58 -6.54 0.90
N ARG A 24 -1.63 -7.72 1.49
CA ARG A 24 -2.68 -8.71 1.21
C ARG A 24 -3.94 -8.29 1.94
N HIS A 25 -5.04 -8.16 1.20
CA HIS A 25 -6.33 -7.80 1.76
C HIS A 25 -7.22 -9.04 1.84
N SER A 26 -7.76 -9.34 3.03
CA SER A 26 -8.73 -10.43 3.20
C SER A 26 -9.98 -10.24 2.33
N ALA A 27 -10.38 -8.98 2.10
CA ALA A 27 -11.45 -8.62 1.17
C ALA A 27 -11.15 -8.98 -0.30
N LEU A 28 -9.88 -9.08 -0.67
CA LEU A 28 -9.42 -9.52 -1.99
C LEU A 28 -9.02 -11.01 -1.98
N GLY A 29 -9.38 -11.78 -0.95
CA GLY A 29 -9.00 -13.20 -0.85
C GLY A 29 -7.53 -13.43 -0.47
N TYR A 30 -6.91 -12.52 0.29
CA TYR A 30 -5.47 -12.50 0.61
C TYR A 30 -4.57 -12.25 -0.60
N LEU A 31 -5.12 -11.66 -1.66
CA LEU A 31 -4.35 -11.25 -2.83
C LEU A 31 -3.85 -9.81 -2.65
N SER A 32 -2.72 -9.53 -3.30
CA SER A 32 -2.26 -8.14 -3.45
C SER A 32 -3.11 -7.44 -4.52
N PRO A 33 -3.21 -6.10 -4.50
CA PRO A 33 -3.93 -5.36 -5.55
C PRO A 33 -3.47 -5.73 -6.97
N ALA A 34 -2.17 -5.93 -7.19
CA ALA A 34 -1.64 -6.31 -8.50
C ALA A 34 -2.08 -7.72 -8.93
N GLU A 35 -2.11 -8.68 -7.99
CA GLU A 35 -2.59 -10.03 -8.26
C GLU A 35 -4.11 -10.04 -8.49
N PHE A 36 -4.84 -9.21 -7.74
CA PHE A 36 -6.27 -9.03 -7.92
C PHE A 36 -6.60 -8.46 -9.30
N GLU A 37 -5.86 -7.44 -9.78
CA GLU A 37 -6.07 -6.91 -11.13
C GLU A 37 -5.72 -7.92 -12.24
N GLN A 38 -4.69 -8.74 -12.05
CA GLN A 38 -4.36 -9.83 -12.98
C GLN A 38 -5.40 -10.95 -13.00
N LEU A 39 -6.06 -11.23 -11.87
CA LEU A 39 -7.12 -12.23 -11.80
C LEU A 39 -8.49 -11.69 -12.25
N ALA A 40 -8.71 -10.38 -12.13
CA ALA A 40 -9.96 -9.73 -12.52
C ALA A 40 -10.07 -9.52 -14.05
N CYS A 41 -8.96 -9.49 -14.78
CA CYS A 41 -8.94 -9.40 -16.24
C CYS A 41 -8.37 -10.71 -16.82
N PRO A 42 -9.21 -11.59 -17.42
CA PRO A 42 -8.76 -12.84 -18.04
C PRO A 42 -7.96 -12.64 -19.33
#